data_AF-A0A2R5L0J9-F1
#
_entry.id   AF-A0A2R5L0J9-F1
#
_cell.length_a   1.000
_cell.length_b   1.000
_cell.length_c   1.000
_cell.angle_alpha   90.00
_cell.angle_beta   90.00
_cell.angle_gamma   90.00
#
_symmetry.space_group_name_H-M   'P 1'
#
loop_
_entity.id
_entity.type
_entity.pdbx_description
1 polymer ?
#
loop_
_entity_poly.entity_id
_entity_poly.type
_entity_poly.pdbx_seq_one_letter_code
_entity_poly.pdbx_strand_id
1 'polypeptide(L)'
;MTCPGNHESAYDFSQYRNRFSMPNYRATESMYYSFELGPVHFIAINTELYYFGTNQIHRLQKQYDWLVNDLESATAPGARSERPWIIVFGHRPMYCTTTDHDDCTTPSAPTRVGMPGTHWFALEPLLARYGVDLAVWAHEHAYERLWPLYNFTVFNGTEQQPYTNPRAPVHITTGSAGCQEMLDRF
;
A
#
# COMPACT_ATOMS: atom_id res chain seq x y z
N MET A 1 7.15 -1.77 13.27
CA MET A 1 7.54 -1.13 11.99
C MET A 1 6.46 -0.11 11.65
N THR A 2 6.80 1.03 11.05
CA THR A 2 5.86 2.14 10.77
C THR A 2 5.96 2.58 9.32
N CYS A 3 4.88 3.10 8.74
CA CYS A 3 4.90 3.87 7.50
C CYS A 3 4.26 5.25 7.75
N PRO A 4 4.63 6.29 6.99
CA PRO A 4 4.03 7.61 7.17
C PRO A 4 2.61 7.66 6.59
N GLY A 5 1.74 8.41 7.27
CA GLY A 5 0.43 8.80 6.76
C GLY A 5 0.29 10.32 6.62
N ASN A 6 -0.93 10.78 6.36
CA ASN A 6 -1.20 12.20 6.11
C ASN A 6 -0.89 13.09 7.33
N HIS A 7 -1.05 12.57 8.55
CA HIS A 7 -0.73 13.28 9.79
C HIS A 7 0.78 13.46 10.03
N GLU A 8 1.62 12.68 9.34
CA GLU A 8 3.07 12.86 9.38
C GLU A 8 3.57 13.94 8.42
N SER A 9 2.74 14.45 7.50
CA SER A 9 3.15 15.32 6.39
C SER A 9 3.72 16.68 6.79
N ALA A 10 3.43 17.15 8.01
CA ALA A 10 3.86 18.45 8.51
C ALA A 10 5.38 18.66 8.35
N TYR A 11 5.76 19.82 7.81
CA TYR A 11 7.16 20.19 7.57
C TYR A 11 7.93 19.12 6.77
N ASP A 12 7.35 18.66 5.66
CA ASP A 12 7.93 17.65 4.76
C ASP A 12 8.33 16.35 5.49
N PHE A 13 7.42 15.84 6.32
CA PHE A 13 7.62 14.62 7.11
C PHE A 13 8.79 14.68 8.10
N SER A 14 9.29 15.88 8.45
CA SER A 14 10.48 16.02 9.29
C SER A 14 10.36 15.31 10.64
N GLN A 15 9.20 15.36 11.31
CA GLN A 15 9.01 14.67 12.58
C GLN A 15 9.12 13.15 12.41
N TYR A 16 8.52 12.59 11.37
CA TYR A 16 8.61 11.17 11.09
C TYR A 16 10.04 10.75 10.75
N ARG A 17 10.68 11.45 9.80
CA ARG A 17 12.06 11.16 9.32
C ARG A 17 13.10 11.21 10.43
N ASN A 18 12.92 12.11 11.41
CA ASN A 18 13.89 12.31 12.49
C ASN A 18 13.61 11.49 13.75
N ARG A 19 12.41 10.90 13.90
CA ARG A 19 12.03 10.14 15.10
C ARG A 19 12.01 8.64 14.88
N PHE A 20 11.74 8.19 13.66
CA PHE A 20 11.63 6.77 13.34
C PHE A 20 12.83 6.29 12.51
N SER A 21 13.39 5.15 12.92
CA SER A 21 14.48 4.47 12.20
C SER A 21 13.97 3.13 11.65
N MET A 22 13.63 3.12 10.37
CA MET A 22 13.21 1.92 9.65
C MET A 22 14.40 1.30 8.88
N PRO A 23 14.29 0.07 8.34
CA PRO A 23 15.31 -0.54 7.52
C PRO A 23 15.74 0.40 6.40
N ASN A 24 17.06 0.46 6.16
CA ASN A 24 17.66 1.36 5.17
C ASN A 24 17.32 2.86 5.35
N TYR A 25 17.02 3.32 6.58
CA TYR A 25 16.63 4.73 6.85
C TYR A 25 17.58 5.78 6.29
N ARG A 26 18.88 5.50 6.12
CA ARG A 26 19.83 6.46 5.52
C ARG A 26 19.61 6.68 4.03
N ALA A 27 19.10 5.66 3.33
CA ALA A 27 18.85 5.72 1.89
C ALA A 27 17.45 6.22 1.57
N THR A 28 16.46 5.88 2.40
CA THR A 28 15.03 6.14 2.14
C THR A 28 14.38 7.10 3.13
N GLU A 29 15.13 7.62 4.09
CA GLU A 29 14.64 8.48 5.18
C GLU A 29 13.50 7.83 5.99
N SER A 30 13.50 6.49 6.08
CA SER A 30 12.43 5.67 6.68
C SER A 30 11.07 5.75 5.97
N MET A 31 10.98 6.43 4.81
CA MET A 31 9.71 6.72 4.13
C MET A 31 9.14 5.50 3.38
N TYR A 32 10.01 4.62 2.89
CA TYR A 32 9.67 3.33 2.29
C TYR A 32 10.83 2.36 2.50
N TYR A 33 10.54 1.07 2.61
CA TYR A 33 11.53 0.03 2.91
C TYR A 33 10.90 -1.36 2.79
N SER A 34 11.74 -2.39 2.76
CA SER A 34 11.32 -3.78 2.88
C SER A 34 12.11 -4.49 3.97
N PHE A 35 11.56 -5.59 4.49
CA PHE A 35 12.24 -6.46 5.44
C PHE A 35 11.65 -7.88 5.43
N GLU A 36 12.46 -8.84 5.85
CA GLU A 36 12.04 -10.23 5.99
C GLU A 36 11.70 -10.57 7.43
N LEU A 37 10.63 -11.31 7.63
CA LEU A 37 10.33 -11.94 8.91
C LEU A 37 9.75 -13.34 8.68
N GLY A 38 10.57 -14.36 8.90
CA GLY A 38 10.19 -15.75 8.64
C GLY A 38 9.83 -15.95 7.16
N PRO A 39 8.65 -16.51 6.83
CA PRO A 39 8.25 -16.82 5.45
C PRO A 39 7.66 -15.61 4.70
N VAL A 40 7.80 -14.38 5.24
CA VAL A 40 7.14 -13.19 4.72
C VAL A 40 8.14 -12.11 4.36
N HIS A 41 7.97 -11.56 3.15
CA HIS A 41 8.58 -10.34 2.67
C HIS A 41 7.60 -9.18 2.85
N PHE A 42 7.96 -8.24 3.73
CA PHE A 42 7.14 -7.07 4.03
C PHE A 42 7.66 -5.84 3.30
N ILE A 43 6.76 -5.05 2.73
CA ILE A 43 7.07 -3.83 1.99
C ILE A 43 6.23 -2.68 2.56
N ALA A 44 6.91 -1.64 3.04
CA ALA A 44 6.30 -0.38 3.46
C ALA A 44 6.44 0.67 2.35
N ILE A 45 5.34 1.33 1.98
CA ILE A 45 5.34 2.43 1.01
C ILE A 45 4.78 3.72 1.61
N ASN A 46 5.27 4.87 1.14
CA ASN A 46 4.65 6.16 1.43
C ASN A 46 3.58 6.48 0.39
N THR A 47 2.31 6.32 0.77
CA THR A 47 1.15 6.64 -0.09
C THR A 47 0.95 8.14 -0.26
N GLU A 48 1.46 8.96 0.66
CA GLU A 48 1.25 10.40 0.64
C GLU A 48 1.91 11.10 -0.56
N LEU A 49 2.92 10.48 -1.18
CA LEU A 49 3.56 10.96 -2.40
C LEU A 49 2.60 11.03 -3.60
N TYR A 50 1.49 10.30 -3.56
CA TYR A 50 0.45 10.30 -4.59
C TYR A 50 -0.54 11.47 -4.43
N TYR A 51 -0.62 12.08 -3.24
CA TYR A 51 -1.68 13.05 -2.89
C TYR A 51 -1.15 14.47 -2.69
N PHE A 52 0.10 14.66 -2.25
CA PHE A 52 0.65 16.00 -1.94
C PHE A 52 1.32 16.76 -3.12
N GLY A 53 0.81 16.58 -4.35
CA GLY A 53 1.10 17.47 -5.49
C GLY A 53 2.44 17.28 -6.23
N THR A 54 2.63 18.04 -7.32
CA THR A 54 3.69 17.84 -8.33
C THR A 54 5.12 17.98 -7.82
N ASN A 55 5.34 18.70 -6.71
CA ASN A 55 6.67 18.86 -6.11
C ASN A 55 7.26 17.55 -5.55
N GLN A 56 6.45 16.49 -5.44
CA GLN A 56 6.88 15.18 -4.95
C GLN A 56 7.15 14.16 -6.07
N ILE A 57 6.98 14.51 -7.35
CA ILE A 57 7.04 13.55 -8.46
C ILE A 57 8.38 12.80 -8.53
N HIS A 58 9.50 13.48 -8.26
CA HIS A 58 10.83 12.86 -8.23
C HIS A 58 10.95 11.84 -7.10
N ARG A 59 10.37 12.12 -5.93
CA ARG A 59 10.37 11.18 -4.79
C ARG A 59 9.44 10.00 -5.04
N LEU A 60 8.29 10.27 -5.66
CA LEU A 60 7.36 9.23 -6.08
C LEU A 60 8.01 8.29 -7.09
N GLN A 61 8.69 8.83 -8.10
CA GLN A 61 9.43 8.04 -9.07
C GLN A 61 10.51 7.19 -8.39
N LYS A 62 11.32 7.76 -7.50
CA LYS A 62 12.33 7.00 -6.74
C LYS A 62 11.73 5.86 -5.93
N GLN A 63 10.62 6.09 -5.24
CA GLN A 63 9.91 5.04 -4.51
C GLN A 63 9.37 3.98 -5.46
N TYR A 64 8.77 4.37 -6.58
CA TYR A 64 8.19 3.44 -7.54
C TYR A 64 9.27 2.57 -8.21
N ASP A 65 10.37 3.18 -8.66
CA ASP A 65 11.50 2.47 -9.24
C ASP A 65 12.13 1.51 -8.22
N TRP A 66 12.26 1.94 -6.96
CA TRP A 66 12.69 1.07 -5.87
C TRP A 66 11.73 -0.10 -5.66
N LEU A 67 10.42 0.16 -5.61
CA LEU A 67 9.40 -0.86 -5.38
C LEU A 67 9.38 -1.91 -6.49
N VAL A 68 9.56 -1.49 -7.75
CA VAL A 68 9.69 -2.42 -8.89
C VAL A 68 10.89 -3.36 -8.68
N ASN A 69 12.06 -2.82 -8.35
CA ASN A 69 13.27 -3.63 -8.12
C ASN A 69 13.13 -4.57 -6.91
N ASP A 70 12.48 -4.10 -5.85
CA ASP A 70 12.23 -4.87 -4.63
C ASP A 70 11.28 -6.04 -4.91
N LEU A 71 10.17 -5.80 -5.61
CA LEU A 71 9.23 -6.84 -6.04
C LEU A 71 9.84 -7.83 -7.04
N GLU A 72 10.67 -7.36 -7.99
CA GLU A 72 11.43 -8.24 -8.88
C GLU A 72 12.35 -9.18 -8.11
N SER A 73 13.00 -8.68 -7.07
CA SER A 73 13.88 -9.47 -6.21
C SER A 73 13.09 -10.47 -5.36
N ALA A 74 11.99 -10.03 -4.75
CA ALA A 74 11.12 -10.85 -3.90
C ALA A 74 10.40 -11.97 -4.68
N THR A 75 10.19 -11.78 -5.99
CA THR A 75 9.54 -12.75 -6.88
C THR A 75 10.50 -13.53 -7.76
N ALA A 76 11.82 -13.30 -7.62
CA ALA A 76 12.84 -14.02 -8.37
C ALA A 76 12.75 -15.54 -8.12
N PRO A 77 13.19 -16.38 -9.08
CA PRO A 77 13.21 -17.83 -8.90
C PRO A 77 13.91 -18.24 -7.60
N GLY A 78 13.20 -19.00 -6.76
CA GLY A 78 13.68 -19.45 -5.44
C GLY A 78 13.32 -18.52 -4.28
N ALA A 79 13.22 -17.21 -4.48
CA ALA A 79 12.86 -16.26 -3.42
C ALA A 79 11.44 -16.54 -2.88
N ARG A 80 10.47 -16.70 -3.78
CA ARG A 80 9.08 -17.08 -3.46
C ARG A 80 8.95 -18.48 -2.83
N SER A 81 9.90 -19.38 -3.06
CA SER A 81 9.88 -20.70 -2.41
C SER A 81 10.33 -20.63 -0.95
N GLU A 82 11.27 -19.73 -0.64
CA GLU A 82 11.72 -19.46 0.72
C GLU A 82 10.73 -18.58 1.49
N ARG A 83 10.18 -17.57 0.81
CA ARG A 83 9.25 -16.57 1.34
C ARG A 83 8.00 -16.51 0.47
N PRO A 84 7.03 -17.41 0.71
CA PRO A 84 5.85 -17.49 -0.13
C PRO A 84 4.93 -16.29 0.00
N TRP A 85 5.06 -15.47 1.05
CA TRP A 85 4.15 -14.34 1.30
C TRP A 85 4.83 -13.00 1.04
N ILE A 86 4.20 -12.17 0.21
CA ILE A 86 4.55 -10.77 0.00
C ILE A 86 3.41 -9.91 0.53
N ILE A 87 3.71 -9.07 1.52
CA ILE A 87 2.74 -8.17 2.15
C ILE A 87 3.19 -6.73 1.94
N VAL A 88 2.36 -5.95 1.27
CA VAL A 88 2.55 -4.49 1.14
C VAL A 88 1.71 -3.80 2.19
N PHE A 89 2.23 -2.75 2.81
CA PHE A 89 1.44 -1.86 3.66
C PHE A 89 1.75 -0.39 3.39
N GLY A 90 0.70 0.43 3.44
CA GLY A 90 0.74 1.88 3.26
C GLY A 90 -0.44 2.53 3.99
N HIS A 91 -0.50 3.86 4.00
CA HIS A 91 -1.53 4.57 4.75
C HIS A 91 -2.86 4.64 3.97
N ARG A 92 -2.90 5.35 2.84
CA ARG A 92 -4.12 5.56 2.05
C ARG A 92 -4.48 4.33 1.21
N PRO A 93 -5.72 3.81 1.28
CA PRO A 93 -6.13 2.59 0.56
C PRO A 93 -6.34 2.83 -0.94
N MET A 94 -6.39 1.73 -1.70
CA MET A 94 -6.81 1.73 -3.11
C MET A 94 -8.32 1.55 -3.30
N TYR A 95 -8.98 0.96 -2.30
CA TYR A 95 -10.38 0.59 -2.31
C TYR A 95 -10.97 0.82 -0.92
N CYS A 96 -12.19 1.35 -0.90
CA CYS A 96 -13.03 1.35 0.28
C CYS A 96 -14.50 1.35 -0.13
N THR A 97 -15.35 1.08 0.84
CA THR A 97 -16.82 1.15 0.73
C THR A 97 -17.43 2.19 1.66
N THR A 98 -16.58 3.01 2.28
CA THR A 98 -16.97 4.16 3.09
C THR A 98 -17.66 5.24 2.23
N THR A 99 -18.44 6.11 2.88
CA THR A 99 -19.32 7.10 2.26
C THR A 99 -18.99 8.54 2.66
N ASP A 100 -17.79 8.76 3.19
CA ASP A 100 -17.27 10.09 3.55
C ASP A 100 -16.90 10.96 2.33
N HIS A 101 -16.88 10.37 1.13
CA HIS A 101 -16.50 10.96 -0.15
C HIS A 101 -15.02 11.35 -0.23
N ASP A 102 -14.16 10.67 0.54
CA ASP A 102 -12.70 10.89 0.50
C ASP A 102 -12.00 9.97 -0.52
N ASP A 103 -10.69 10.17 -0.66
CA ASP A 103 -9.67 9.31 -1.28
C ASP A 103 -10.11 8.12 -2.14
N CYS A 104 -10.54 7.03 -1.50
CA CYS A 104 -10.74 5.72 -2.11
C CYS A 104 -12.18 5.46 -2.53
N THR A 105 -13.09 6.40 -2.24
CA THR A 105 -14.50 6.31 -2.61
C THR A 105 -14.72 6.47 -4.13
N THR A 106 -13.70 6.96 -4.84
CA THR A 106 -13.71 7.05 -6.31
C THR A 106 -12.95 5.89 -6.96
N PRO A 107 -13.41 5.38 -8.12
CA PRO A 107 -12.63 4.43 -8.90
C PRO A 107 -11.24 4.95 -9.27
N SER A 108 -11.02 6.25 -9.31
CA SER A 108 -9.75 6.87 -9.72
C SER A 108 -8.79 7.17 -8.57
N ALA A 109 -8.90 6.48 -7.43
CA ALA A 109 -7.97 6.64 -6.30
C ALA A 109 -6.49 6.68 -6.77
N PRO A 110 -5.71 7.74 -6.46
CA PRO A 110 -4.34 7.88 -6.96
C PRO A 110 -3.39 6.73 -6.60
N THR A 111 -3.53 6.14 -5.41
CA THR A 111 -2.80 4.92 -5.03
C THR A 111 -3.07 3.77 -6.01
N ARG A 112 -4.30 3.66 -6.52
CA ARG A 112 -4.73 2.60 -7.43
C ARG A 112 -4.28 2.85 -8.87
N VAL A 113 -4.73 3.95 -9.44
CA VAL A 113 -4.59 4.24 -10.89
C VAL A 113 -3.38 5.11 -11.22
N GLY A 114 -2.60 5.53 -10.23
CA GLY A 114 -1.47 6.43 -10.39
C GLY A 114 -1.89 7.89 -10.49
N MET A 115 -0.93 8.73 -10.92
CA MET A 115 -1.11 10.18 -10.99
C MET A 115 -2.29 10.58 -11.90
N PRO A 116 -3.16 11.52 -11.49
CA PRO A 116 -4.27 11.99 -12.30
C PRO A 116 -3.82 12.45 -13.70
N GLY A 117 -4.51 11.98 -14.73
CA GLY A 117 -4.27 12.36 -16.13
C GLY A 117 -3.14 11.60 -16.85
N THR A 118 -2.11 11.11 -16.15
CA THR A 118 -1.01 10.33 -16.77
C THR A 118 -1.03 8.86 -16.44
N HIS A 119 -1.69 8.47 -15.33
CA HIS A 119 -1.66 7.12 -14.76
C HIS A 119 -0.25 6.61 -14.43
N TRP A 120 0.73 7.52 -14.29
CA TRP A 120 2.09 7.15 -13.90
C TRP A 120 2.09 6.61 -12.46
N PHE A 121 2.94 5.60 -12.25
CA PHE A 121 3.22 5.00 -10.94
C PHE A 121 2.03 4.25 -10.31
N ALA A 122 1.05 3.81 -11.10
CA ALA A 122 -0.10 3.03 -10.64
C ALA A 122 0.33 1.77 -9.88
N LEU A 123 -0.09 1.63 -8.61
CA LEU A 123 0.32 0.49 -7.79
C LEU A 123 -0.46 -0.76 -8.13
N GLU A 124 -1.75 -0.66 -8.40
CA GLU A 124 -2.61 -1.82 -8.61
C GLU A 124 -2.09 -2.79 -9.69
N PRO A 125 -1.77 -2.35 -10.93
CA PRO A 125 -1.20 -3.24 -11.94
C PRO A 125 0.18 -3.78 -11.55
N LEU A 126 0.96 -3.02 -10.78
CA LEU A 126 2.28 -3.45 -10.29
C LEU A 126 2.13 -4.58 -9.26
N LEU A 127 1.29 -4.39 -8.24
CA LEU A 127 1.08 -5.38 -7.18
C LEU A 127 0.49 -6.67 -7.75
N ALA A 128 -0.46 -6.56 -8.69
CA ALA A 128 -1.02 -7.72 -9.38
C ALA A 128 0.02 -8.45 -10.24
N ARG A 129 0.88 -7.73 -10.97
CA ARG A 129 1.93 -8.32 -11.81
C ARG A 129 2.90 -9.19 -11.01
N TYR A 130 3.32 -8.71 -9.84
CA TYR A 130 4.26 -9.43 -8.96
C TYR A 130 3.54 -10.33 -7.94
N GLY A 131 2.23 -10.49 -8.07
CA GLY A 131 1.42 -11.43 -7.29
C GLY A 131 1.38 -11.14 -5.79
N VAL A 132 1.46 -9.87 -5.37
CA VAL A 132 1.36 -9.50 -3.94
C VAL A 132 0.14 -10.14 -3.31
N ASP A 133 0.32 -10.80 -2.17
CA ASP A 133 -0.73 -11.64 -1.58
C ASP A 133 -1.72 -10.81 -0.76
N LEU A 134 -1.19 -9.85 0.02
CA LEU A 134 -1.97 -8.99 0.89
C LEU A 134 -1.45 -7.56 0.83
N ALA A 135 -2.38 -6.62 0.72
CA ALA A 135 -2.12 -5.19 0.84
C ALA A 135 -2.92 -4.61 2.02
N VAL A 136 -2.20 -4.07 3.01
CA VAL A 136 -2.78 -3.54 4.25
C VAL A 136 -2.76 -2.02 4.23
N TRP A 137 -3.90 -1.43 4.56
CA TRP A 137 -4.15 0.00 4.51
C TRP A 137 -4.67 0.52 5.85
N ALA A 138 -4.64 1.83 6.00
CA ALA A 138 -5.26 2.57 7.07
C ALA A 138 -6.05 3.74 6.46
N HIS A 139 -5.83 4.95 6.98
CA HIS A 139 -6.52 6.18 6.63
C HIS A 139 -8.02 6.19 6.94
N GLU A 140 -8.80 5.29 6.34
CA GLU A 140 -10.20 5.11 6.68
C GLU A 140 -10.28 4.53 8.09
N HIS A 141 -10.96 5.25 8.99
CA HIS A 141 -11.22 4.90 10.38
C HIS A 141 -12.30 3.83 10.50
N ALA A 142 -12.17 2.76 9.71
CA ALA A 142 -13.00 1.57 9.71
C ALA A 142 -12.14 0.31 9.59
N TYR A 143 -12.80 -0.84 9.70
CA TYR A 143 -12.22 -2.12 9.28
C TYR A 143 -12.95 -2.61 8.04
N GLU A 144 -12.20 -2.89 6.98
CA GLU A 144 -12.70 -3.54 5.78
C GLU A 144 -11.76 -4.67 5.37
N ARG A 145 -12.34 -5.76 4.86
CA ARG A 145 -11.58 -6.82 4.20
C ARG A 145 -12.30 -7.19 2.92
N LEU A 146 -11.65 -6.93 1.80
CA LEU A 146 -12.22 -7.16 0.49
C LEU A 146 -11.94 -8.58 0.02
N TRP A 147 -12.69 -8.99 -1.00
CA TRP A 147 -12.35 -10.16 -1.80
C TRP A 147 -11.04 -9.89 -2.56
N PRO A 148 -10.33 -10.93 -3.03
CA PRO A 148 -9.22 -10.71 -3.95
C PRO A 148 -9.77 -10.05 -5.21
N LEU A 149 -9.29 -8.84 -5.52
CA LEU A 149 -9.88 -8.07 -6.60
C LEU A 149 -8.83 -7.27 -7.36
N TYR A 150 -9.13 -7.06 -8.64
CA TYR A 150 -8.36 -6.26 -9.55
C TYR A 150 -9.33 -5.54 -10.47
N ASN A 151 -9.20 -4.22 -10.53
CA ASN A 151 -9.97 -3.28 -11.30
C ASN A 151 -11.47 -3.44 -11.04
N PHE A 152 -11.84 -3.47 -9.75
CA PHE A 152 -13.21 -3.68 -9.27
C PHE A 152 -13.85 -5.00 -9.72
N THR A 153 -13.05 -5.95 -10.23
CA THR A 153 -13.47 -7.31 -10.55
C THR A 153 -12.91 -8.26 -9.51
N VAL A 154 -13.75 -9.13 -8.94
CA VAL A 154 -13.31 -10.16 -8.00
C VAL A 154 -12.61 -11.29 -8.77
N PHE A 155 -11.40 -11.65 -8.34
CA PHE A 155 -10.57 -12.67 -8.96
C PHE A 155 -10.41 -13.90 -8.06
N ASN A 156 -11.18 -14.93 -8.41
CA ASN A 156 -11.03 -16.33 -7.96
C ASN A 156 -11.03 -16.56 -6.43
N GLY A 157 -11.97 -17.40 -6.02
CA GLY A 157 -12.21 -17.82 -4.65
C GLY A 157 -13.63 -18.37 -4.59
N THR A 158 -13.84 -19.54 -4.01
CA THR A 158 -15.22 -19.96 -3.74
C THR A 158 -15.76 -19.09 -2.61
N GLU A 159 -17.08 -18.92 -2.51
CA GLU A 159 -17.67 -18.23 -1.34
C GLU A 159 -17.22 -18.85 -0.01
N GLN A 160 -16.91 -20.15 -0.01
CA GLN A 160 -16.44 -20.87 1.15
C GLN A 160 -14.94 -20.65 1.44
N GLN A 161 -14.11 -20.39 0.43
CA GLN A 161 -12.65 -20.24 0.56
C GLN A 161 -12.09 -19.10 -0.32
N PRO A 162 -12.53 -17.85 -0.11
CA PRO A 162 -12.22 -16.74 -1.00
C PRO A 162 -10.74 -16.36 -1.04
N TYR A 163 -9.95 -16.81 -0.05
CA TYR A 163 -8.54 -16.44 0.12
C TYR A 163 -7.56 -17.61 -0.12
N THR A 164 -8.04 -18.73 -0.68
CA THR A 164 -7.16 -19.87 -1.02
C THR A 164 -6.65 -19.71 -2.45
N ASN A 165 -5.33 -19.56 -2.60
CA ASN A 165 -4.68 -19.27 -3.89
C ASN A 165 -5.38 -18.13 -4.67
N PRO A 166 -5.53 -16.95 -4.04
CA PRO A 166 -6.22 -15.83 -4.66
C PRO A 166 -5.46 -15.39 -5.92
N ARG A 167 -6.18 -14.98 -6.96
CA ARG A 167 -5.58 -14.58 -8.25
C ARG A 167 -5.37 -13.08 -8.39
N ALA A 168 -5.62 -12.34 -7.32
CA ALA A 168 -5.36 -10.91 -7.17
C ALA A 168 -5.00 -10.62 -5.70
N PRO A 169 -4.37 -9.48 -5.39
CA PRO A 169 -4.11 -9.09 -4.02
C PRO A 169 -5.41 -9.00 -3.19
N VAL A 170 -5.33 -9.42 -1.93
CA VAL A 170 -6.37 -9.12 -0.94
C VAL A 170 -6.10 -7.75 -0.34
N HIS A 171 -7.14 -6.94 -0.15
CA HIS A 171 -7.03 -5.62 0.49
C HIS A 171 -7.68 -5.65 1.86
N ILE A 172 -6.95 -5.21 2.89
CA ILE A 172 -7.48 -5.01 4.24
C ILE A 172 -7.24 -3.55 4.62
N THR A 173 -8.30 -2.87 5.04
CA THR A 173 -8.22 -1.54 5.65
C THR A 173 -8.47 -1.68 7.14
N THR A 174 -7.59 -1.12 7.97
CA THR A 174 -7.65 -1.26 9.44
C THR A 174 -7.25 0.04 10.16
N GLY A 175 -7.82 1.18 9.74
CA GLY A 175 -7.49 2.50 10.30
C GLY A 175 -8.25 2.85 11.59
N SER A 176 -9.12 1.98 12.11
CA SER A 176 -9.97 2.23 13.29
C SER A 176 -9.30 1.96 14.66
N ALA A 177 -7.99 2.22 14.77
CA ALA A 177 -7.23 1.91 15.99
C ALA A 177 -7.49 2.88 17.18
N GLY A 178 -8.32 3.92 16.99
CA GLY A 178 -8.75 4.84 18.05
C GLY A 178 -8.07 6.22 18.01
N CYS A 179 -7.90 6.80 16.83
CA CYS A 179 -7.57 8.22 16.73
C CYS A 179 -8.70 9.07 17.35
N GLN A 180 -8.43 10.36 17.61
CA GLN A 180 -9.43 11.28 18.17
C GLN A 180 -10.52 11.69 17.18
N GLU A 181 -10.35 11.33 15.90
CA GLU A 181 -11.29 11.64 14.84
C GLU A 181 -12.44 10.61 14.82
N MET A 182 -13.47 10.87 14.02
CA MET A 182 -14.65 10.01 13.98
C MET A 182 -14.38 8.74 13.16
N LEU A 183 -15.16 7.70 13.41
CA LEU A 183 -15.21 6.51 12.57
C LEU A 183 -15.91 6.82 11.24
N ASP A 184 -15.41 6.24 10.15
CA ASP A 184 -16.02 6.38 8.84
C ASP A 184 -17.24 5.48 8.69
N ARG A 185 -18.21 5.98 7.91
CA ARG A 185 -19.53 5.34 7.74
C ARG A 185 -19.62 4.63 6.40
N PHE A 186 -20.49 3.63 6.35
CA PHE A 186 -20.87 2.85 5.17
C PHE A 186 -22.30 3.18 4.75
#